data_AF-A0A2V1E6T3-F1
#
_entry.id   AF-A0A2V1E6T3-F1
#
_cell.length_a   1.000
_cell.length_b   1.000
_cell.length_c   1.000
_cell.angle_alpha   90.00
_cell.angle_beta   90.00
_cell.angle_gamma   90.00
#
_symmetry.space_group_name_H-M   'P 1'
#
loop_
_entity.id
_entity.type
_entity.pdbx_description
1 polymer ?
#
loop_
_entity_poly.entity_id
_entity_poly.type
_entity_poly.pdbx_seq_one_letter_code
_entity_poly.pdbx_strand_id
1 'polypeptide(L)'
;DFPREKSHQATMTSTPSTPQQIYYTTHKETLRSIIQTDHFSDSVPPALVSTWLAALDPTSTIPLPPDIKGLYGGDLRSSIPIELAHDSYKYVLHESDAAKSELYARRMLISLALLDLNTLGERDPTLASLALWHKALALLRVEGAVEELGETLRRYEKVRRRSSVSDQKIPTPERLKARLGRLAEGLQRKDIVGFLDSGGSENCARPTFHEKET
;
A
#
# COMPACT_ATOMS: atom_id res chain seq x y z
N ASP A 1 -36.39 -8.91 54.21
CA ASP A 1 -36.50 -8.64 52.76
C ASP A 1 -35.59 -7.50 52.33
N PHE A 2 -34.49 -7.85 51.67
CA PHE A 2 -33.70 -6.91 50.87
C PHE A 2 -33.66 -7.47 49.45
N PRO A 3 -34.04 -6.71 48.41
CA PRO A 3 -33.93 -7.18 47.04
C PRO A 3 -32.45 -7.20 46.64
N ARG A 4 -31.96 -8.38 46.25
CA ARG A 4 -30.63 -8.52 45.60
C ARG A 4 -30.69 -7.80 44.26
N GLU A 5 -29.99 -6.69 44.14
CA GLU A 5 -29.67 -6.08 42.85
C GLU A 5 -28.89 -7.10 42.01
N LYS A 6 -29.50 -7.51 40.89
CA LYS A 6 -28.81 -8.29 39.88
C LYS A 6 -27.79 -7.37 39.21
N SER A 7 -26.51 -7.58 39.50
CA SER A 7 -25.42 -6.99 38.72
C SER A 7 -25.57 -7.43 37.27
N HIS A 8 -26.09 -6.55 36.42
CA HIS A 8 -25.96 -6.67 34.98
C HIS A 8 -24.49 -6.36 34.64
N GLN A 9 -23.66 -7.40 34.62
CA GLN A 9 -22.41 -7.35 33.87
C GLN A 9 -22.80 -7.17 32.41
N ALA A 10 -22.78 -5.92 31.95
CA ALA A 10 -22.77 -5.61 30.54
C ALA A 10 -21.46 -6.19 29.98
N THR A 11 -21.56 -7.36 29.35
CA THR A 11 -20.50 -7.92 28.54
C THR A 11 -20.26 -6.93 27.40
N MET A 12 -19.29 -6.03 27.56
CA MET A 12 -18.77 -5.22 26.47
C MET A 12 -18.20 -6.20 25.44
N THR A 13 -18.98 -6.53 24.43
CA THR A 13 -18.50 -7.18 23.22
C THR A 13 -17.63 -6.15 22.50
N SER A 14 -16.33 -6.15 22.81
CA SER A 14 -15.36 -5.40 22.02
C SER A 14 -15.41 -5.95 20.60
N THR A 15 -15.91 -5.15 19.65
CA THR A 15 -15.87 -5.49 18.23
C THR A 15 -14.41 -5.78 17.85
N PRO A 16 -14.10 -6.93 17.25
CA PRO A 16 -12.73 -7.24 16.88
C PRO A 16 -12.21 -6.20 15.90
N SER A 17 -11.02 -5.66 16.17
CA SER A 17 -10.41 -4.65 15.32
C SER A 17 -10.08 -5.22 13.94
N THR A 18 -10.34 -4.46 12.88
CA THR A 18 -9.96 -4.88 11.52
C THR A 18 -8.43 -4.81 11.35
N PRO A 19 -7.84 -5.56 10.40
CA PRO A 19 -6.41 -5.48 10.11
C PRO A 19 -5.94 -4.04 9.86
N GLN A 20 -6.74 -3.22 9.15
CA GLN A 20 -6.44 -1.82 8.87
C GLN A 20 -6.43 -0.96 10.14
N GLN A 21 -7.30 -1.23 11.11
CA GLN A 21 -7.33 -0.53 12.41
C GLN A 21 -6.07 -0.83 13.24
N ILE A 22 -5.68 -2.11 13.28
CA ILE A 22 -4.45 -2.54 13.96
C ILE A 22 -3.24 -1.88 13.29
N TYR A 23 -3.22 -1.88 11.96
CA TYR A 23 -2.15 -1.28 11.17
C TYR A 23 -2.02 0.23 11.40
N TYR A 24 -3.14 0.96 11.32
CA TYR A 24 -3.21 2.39 11.62
C TYR A 24 -2.64 2.69 13.01
N THR A 25 -3.09 1.94 14.03
CA THR A 25 -2.65 2.14 15.41
C THR A 25 -1.15 1.87 15.58
N THR A 26 -0.64 0.81 14.94
CA THR A 26 0.77 0.41 15.01
C THR A 26 1.69 1.45 14.37
N HIS A 27 1.26 2.08 13.27
CA HIS A 27 2.07 2.99 12.48
C HIS A 27 1.70 4.46 12.64
N LYS A 28 0.89 4.81 13.65
CA LYS A 28 0.31 6.16 13.82
C LYS A 28 1.36 7.28 13.84
N GLU A 29 2.48 7.08 14.54
CA GLU A 29 3.55 8.07 14.62
C GLU A 29 4.32 8.21 13.30
N THR A 30 4.53 7.11 12.59
CA THR A 30 5.12 7.15 11.24
C THR A 30 4.20 7.87 10.26
N LEU A 31 2.89 7.59 10.29
CA LEU A 31 1.90 8.28 9.47
C LEU A 31 1.87 9.78 9.78
N ARG A 32 1.96 10.16 11.06
CA ARG A 32 2.10 11.58 11.45
C ARG A 32 3.35 12.20 10.82
N SER A 33 4.49 11.53 10.90
CA SER A 33 5.75 12.02 10.32
C SER A 33 5.67 12.13 8.79
N ILE A 34 5.02 11.18 8.10
CA ILE A 34 4.79 11.25 6.65
C ILE A 34 3.96 12.50 6.31
N ILE A 35 2.83 12.71 7.01
CA ILE A 35 1.97 13.86 6.79
C ILE A 35 2.73 15.17 7.05
N GLN A 36 3.38 15.27 8.21
CA GLN A 36 4.01 16.51 8.65
C GLN A 36 5.23 16.87 7.78
N THR A 37 6.15 15.92 7.60
CA THR A 37 7.45 16.18 6.99
C THR A 37 7.42 15.91 5.48
N ASP A 38 6.90 14.75 5.05
CA ASP A 38 7.01 14.37 3.64
C ASP A 38 5.96 15.07 2.77
N HIS A 39 4.72 15.17 3.24
CA HIS A 39 3.63 15.81 2.51
C HIS A 39 3.63 17.33 2.68
N PHE A 40 3.68 17.82 3.92
CA PHE A 40 3.62 19.26 4.21
C PHE A 40 4.97 19.96 4.38
N SER A 41 6.10 19.25 4.39
CA SER A 41 7.43 19.87 4.58
C SER A 41 7.50 20.79 5.81
N ASP A 42 6.86 20.39 6.92
CA ASP A 42 6.78 21.14 8.18
C ASP A 42 6.18 22.55 8.05
N SER A 43 5.48 22.85 6.96
CA SER A 43 4.97 24.19 6.64
C SER A 43 3.58 24.48 7.19
N VAL A 44 2.92 23.48 7.78
CA VAL A 44 1.52 23.60 8.24
C VAL A 44 1.39 23.46 9.76
N PRO A 45 0.33 24.02 10.36
CA PRO A 45 0.08 23.86 11.79
C PRO A 45 -0.17 22.40 12.20
N PRO A 46 0.21 21.99 13.44
CA PRO A 46 -0.05 20.64 13.96
C PRO A 46 -1.52 20.21 13.94
N ALA A 47 -2.44 21.18 14.01
CA ALA A 47 -3.88 20.92 13.89
C ALA A 47 -4.24 20.32 12.52
N LEU A 48 -3.64 20.80 11.42
CA LEU A 48 -3.90 20.25 10.09
C LEU A 48 -3.34 18.84 9.94
N VAL A 49 -2.15 18.60 10.48
CA VAL A 49 -1.55 17.24 10.55
C VAL A 49 -2.48 16.29 11.31
N SER A 50 -3.06 16.74 12.43
CA SER A 50 -3.99 15.94 13.22
C SER A 50 -5.28 15.62 12.45
N THR A 51 -5.81 16.56 11.68
CA THR A 51 -6.99 16.34 10.83
C THR A 51 -6.71 15.31 9.73
N TRP A 52 -5.56 15.39 9.07
CA TRP A 52 -5.14 14.39 8.08
C TRP A 52 -4.94 13.00 8.71
N LEU A 53 -4.30 12.95 9.88
CA LEU A 53 -4.10 11.69 10.60
C LEU A 53 -5.44 11.08 11.07
N ALA A 54 -6.43 11.90 11.42
CA ALA A 54 -7.77 11.46 11.74
C ALA A 54 -8.54 10.99 10.48
N ALA A 55 -8.26 11.57 9.31
CA ALA A 55 -8.86 11.13 8.05
C ALA A 55 -8.38 9.74 7.60
N LEU A 56 -7.15 9.36 7.98
CA LEU A 56 -6.56 8.04 7.74
C LEU A 56 -7.10 6.93 8.64
N ASP A 57 -7.74 7.27 9.76
CA ASP A 57 -8.30 6.27 10.67
C ASP A 57 -9.53 5.63 10.01
N PRO A 58 -9.53 4.29 9.78
CA PRO A 58 -10.63 3.59 9.14
C PRO A 58 -11.95 3.62 9.95
N THR A 59 -11.90 4.01 11.23
CA THR A 59 -13.10 4.21 12.08
C THR A 59 -13.58 5.66 12.14
N SER A 60 -12.82 6.59 11.54
CA SER A 60 -13.10 8.00 11.64
C SER A 60 -14.41 8.39 10.98
N THR A 61 -15.30 8.98 11.78
CA THR A 61 -16.53 9.61 11.32
C THR A 61 -16.35 11.12 11.09
N ILE A 62 -15.14 11.65 11.33
CA ILE A 62 -14.87 13.07 11.16
C ILE A 62 -14.96 13.43 9.66
N PRO A 63 -15.73 14.47 9.29
CA PRO A 63 -15.78 14.95 7.91
C PRO A 63 -14.38 15.36 7.40
N LEU A 64 -14.11 15.07 6.13
CA LEU A 64 -12.88 15.52 5.49
C LEU A 64 -12.89 17.06 5.30
N PRO A 65 -11.74 17.73 5.41
CA PRO A 65 -11.60 19.13 5.01
C PRO A 65 -12.04 19.36 3.56
N PRO A 66 -12.58 20.56 3.23
CA PRO A 66 -13.10 20.87 1.90
C PRO A 66 -12.04 20.84 0.79
N ASP A 67 -10.75 21.00 1.14
CA ASP A 67 -9.67 21.13 0.17
C ASP A 67 -9.00 19.79 -0.20
N ILE A 68 -9.42 18.66 0.38
CA ILE A 68 -8.91 17.34 0.00
C ILE A 68 -9.41 17.00 -1.41
N LYS A 69 -8.47 16.77 -2.33
CA LYS A 69 -8.78 16.45 -3.73
C LYS A 69 -8.71 14.96 -3.97
N GLY A 70 -9.76 14.40 -4.58
CA GLY A 70 -9.78 13.00 -5.00
C GLY A 70 -8.88 12.78 -6.21
N LEU A 71 -7.99 11.79 -6.13
CA LEU A 71 -7.13 11.44 -7.25
C LEU A 71 -7.99 10.90 -8.38
N TYR A 72 -7.86 11.48 -9.57
CA TYR A 72 -8.66 11.13 -10.75
C TYR A 72 -10.19 11.17 -10.53
N GLY A 73 -10.66 11.99 -9.57
CA GLY A 73 -12.08 12.08 -9.21
C GLY A 73 -12.60 10.89 -8.40
N GLY A 74 -11.71 10.04 -7.88
CA GLY A 74 -12.05 8.89 -7.05
C GLY A 74 -12.40 9.26 -5.60
N ASP A 75 -12.68 8.21 -4.80
CA ASP A 75 -13.04 8.35 -3.39
C ASP A 75 -12.00 9.15 -2.59
N LEU A 76 -12.45 10.19 -1.88
CA LEU A 76 -11.55 11.10 -1.15
C LEU A 76 -10.78 10.36 -0.05
N ARG A 77 -11.45 9.53 0.75
CA ARG A 77 -10.81 8.80 1.85
C ARG A 77 -9.75 7.84 1.34
N SER A 78 -10.03 7.15 0.24
CA SER A 78 -9.05 6.25 -0.41
C SER A 78 -7.94 7.00 -1.14
N SER A 79 -8.17 8.25 -1.52
CA SER A 79 -7.16 9.08 -2.19
C SER A 79 -6.06 9.53 -1.23
N ILE A 80 -6.38 9.83 0.03
CA ILE A 80 -5.41 10.34 1.01
C ILE A 80 -4.21 9.39 1.20
N PRO A 81 -4.39 8.08 1.49
CA PRO A 81 -3.24 7.18 1.64
C PRO A 81 -2.42 7.04 0.34
N ILE A 82 -3.06 7.16 -0.83
CA ILE A 82 -2.37 7.10 -2.12
C ILE A 82 -1.58 8.39 -2.39
N GLU A 83 -2.10 9.54 -1.99
CA GLU A 83 -1.41 10.83 -2.07
C GLU A 83 -0.15 10.82 -1.18
N LEU A 84 -0.28 10.39 0.07
CA LEU A 84 0.88 10.23 0.97
C LEU A 84 1.91 9.23 0.43
N ALA A 85 1.45 8.16 -0.22
CA ALA A 85 2.34 7.22 -0.90
C ALA A 85 3.05 7.87 -2.10
N HIS A 86 2.34 8.70 -2.86
CA HIS A 86 2.87 9.39 -4.03
C HIS A 86 3.97 10.40 -3.66
N ASP A 87 3.92 11.04 -2.49
CA ASP A 87 5.01 11.94 -2.04
C ASP A 87 6.36 11.24 -1.87
N SER A 88 6.31 9.92 -1.62
CA SER A 88 7.51 9.07 -1.54
C SER A 88 8.05 8.67 -2.92
N TYR A 89 7.29 8.85 -4.01
CA TYR A 89 7.59 8.34 -5.34
C TYR A 89 8.94 8.79 -5.89
N LYS A 90 9.26 10.08 -5.76
CA LYS A 90 10.54 10.62 -6.26
C LYS A 90 11.75 9.96 -5.59
N TYR A 91 11.65 9.66 -4.30
CA TYR A 91 12.73 9.02 -3.55
C TYR A 91 12.84 7.54 -3.91
N VAL A 92 11.71 6.83 -4.04
CA VAL A 92 11.70 5.41 -4.45
C VAL A 92 12.32 5.22 -5.83
N LEU A 93 12.13 6.16 -6.76
CA LEU A 93 12.65 6.04 -8.12
C LEU A 93 14.06 6.60 -8.32
N HIS A 94 14.37 7.75 -7.74
CA HIS A 94 15.54 8.54 -8.12
C HIS A 94 16.59 8.69 -7.03
N GLU A 95 16.28 8.27 -5.78
CA GLU A 95 17.26 8.34 -4.70
C GLU A 95 18.35 7.27 -4.89
N SER A 96 19.60 7.71 -4.76
CA SER A 96 20.80 6.88 -4.86
C SER A 96 21.25 6.38 -3.50
N ASP A 97 20.94 7.08 -2.41
CA ASP A 97 21.14 6.59 -1.05
C ASP A 97 20.20 5.41 -0.78
N ALA A 98 20.79 4.23 -0.59
CA ALA A 98 20.05 2.99 -0.38
C ALA A 98 19.14 3.07 0.85
N ALA A 99 19.66 3.55 1.99
CA ALA A 99 18.90 3.63 3.24
C ALA A 99 17.74 4.61 3.15
N LYS A 100 17.95 5.77 2.49
CA LYS A 100 16.89 6.75 2.26
C LYS A 100 15.84 6.22 1.28
N SER A 101 16.27 5.55 0.20
CA SER A 101 15.34 4.94 -0.74
C SER A 101 14.47 3.85 -0.10
N GLU A 102 15.05 3.04 0.79
CA GLU A 102 14.34 2.01 1.55
C GLU A 102 13.38 2.64 2.57
N LEU A 103 13.80 3.68 3.30
CA LEU A 103 12.93 4.43 4.21
C LEU A 103 11.67 4.92 3.51
N TYR A 104 11.82 5.57 2.35
CA TYR A 104 10.69 6.08 1.59
C TYR A 104 9.84 4.97 0.94
N ALA A 105 10.44 3.85 0.56
CA ALA A 105 9.67 2.68 0.12
C ALA A 105 8.81 2.11 1.26
N ARG A 106 9.37 1.98 2.47
CA ARG A 106 8.61 1.54 3.65
C ARG A 106 7.49 2.51 4.00
N ARG A 107 7.74 3.82 3.95
CA ARG A 107 6.71 4.85 4.15
C ARG A 107 5.59 4.74 3.10
N MET A 108 5.93 4.54 1.84
CA MET A 108 4.96 4.30 0.78
C MET A 108 4.09 3.06 1.07
N LEU A 109 4.70 1.95 1.50
CA LEU A 109 3.97 0.73 1.87
C LEU A 109 3.06 0.94 3.09
N ILE A 110 3.54 1.68 4.10
CA ILE A 110 2.76 2.02 5.29
C ILE A 110 1.51 2.81 4.93
N SER A 111 1.64 3.83 4.09
CA SER A 111 0.49 4.60 3.63
C SER A 111 -0.51 3.71 2.88
N LEU A 112 -0.04 2.89 1.94
CA LEU A 112 -0.92 2.04 1.12
C LEU A 112 -1.58 0.89 1.88
N ALA A 113 -0.99 0.41 2.97
CA ALA A 113 -1.54 -0.68 3.79
C ALA A 113 -2.81 -0.28 4.57
N LEU A 114 -3.14 1.01 4.64
CA LEU A 114 -4.42 1.50 5.16
C LEU A 114 -5.61 1.19 4.23
N LEU A 115 -5.34 0.85 2.97
CA LEU A 115 -6.36 0.55 1.98
C LEU A 115 -6.74 -0.94 2.01
N ASP A 116 -8.04 -1.23 2.02
CA ASP A 116 -8.52 -2.54 1.57
C ASP A 116 -8.49 -2.58 0.03
N LEU A 117 -7.37 -3.04 -0.54
CA LEU A 117 -7.19 -3.08 -1.99
C LEU A 117 -8.15 -4.05 -2.70
N ASN A 118 -8.73 -5.02 -1.99
CA ASN A 118 -9.73 -5.91 -2.58
C ASN A 118 -11.06 -5.17 -2.75
N THR A 119 -11.58 -4.58 -1.66
CA THR A 119 -12.82 -3.79 -1.69
C THR A 119 -12.66 -2.56 -2.59
N LEU A 120 -11.52 -1.87 -2.51
CA LEU A 120 -11.24 -0.73 -3.39
C LEU A 120 -11.19 -1.17 -4.86
N GLY A 121 -10.61 -2.33 -5.16
CA GLY A 121 -10.56 -2.86 -6.52
C GLY A 121 -11.94 -3.16 -7.11
N GLU A 122 -12.96 -3.40 -6.30
CA GLU A 122 -14.34 -3.58 -6.73
C GLU A 122 -15.07 -2.25 -6.94
N ARG A 123 -14.86 -1.29 -6.02
CA ARG A 123 -15.57 -0.01 -6.00
C ARG A 123 -14.94 1.06 -6.91
N ASP A 124 -13.61 1.16 -6.90
CA ASP A 124 -12.84 2.15 -7.65
C ASP A 124 -11.56 1.50 -8.22
N PRO A 125 -11.68 0.80 -9.37
CA PRO A 125 -10.56 0.13 -10.01
C PRO A 125 -9.41 1.07 -10.40
N THR A 126 -9.69 2.35 -10.63
CA THR A 126 -8.67 3.34 -10.98
C THR A 126 -7.77 3.63 -9.80
N LEU A 127 -8.33 3.95 -8.63
CA LEU A 127 -7.55 4.17 -7.42
C LEU A 127 -6.82 2.90 -6.97
N ALA A 128 -7.48 1.73 -7.03
CA ALA A 128 -6.83 0.47 -6.69
C ALA A 128 -5.65 0.16 -7.64
N SER A 129 -5.78 0.43 -8.94
CA SER A 129 -4.66 0.26 -9.89
C SER A 129 -3.50 1.18 -9.55
N LEU A 130 -3.77 2.45 -9.22
CA LEU A 130 -2.75 3.41 -8.82
C LEU A 130 -2.03 2.99 -7.53
N ALA A 131 -2.79 2.56 -6.52
CA ALA A 131 -2.24 2.05 -5.26
C ALA A 131 -1.36 0.81 -5.48
N LEU A 132 -1.81 -0.16 -6.27
CA LEU A 132 -1.06 -1.38 -6.59
C LEU A 132 0.20 -1.10 -7.39
N TRP A 133 0.17 -0.12 -8.30
CA TRP A 133 1.36 0.32 -9.01
C TRP A 133 2.40 0.92 -8.04
N HIS A 134 2.00 1.86 -7.18
CA HIS A 134 2.90 2.42 -6.17
C HIS A 134 3.44 1.34 -5.23
N LYS A 135 2.59 0.40 -4.79
CA LYS A 135 3.01 -0.74 -3.99
C LYS A 135 4.09 -1.56 -4.69
N ALA A 136 3.91 -1.90 -5.96
CA ALA A 136 4.89 -2.66 -6.73
C ALA A 136 6.24 -1.93 -6.85
N LEU A 137 6.23 -0.61 -7.00
CA LEU A 137 7.46 0.20 -7.02
C LEU A 137 8.21 0.17 -5.68
N ALA A 138 7.48 0.30 -4.57
CA ALA A 138 8.09 0.26 -3.24
C ALA A 138 8.69 -1.12 -2.92
N LEU A 139 8.03 -2.22 -3.32
CA LEU A 139 8.52 -3.58 -3.08
C LEU A 139 9.87 -3.86 -3.78
N LEU A 140 10.23 -3.13 -4.85
CA LEU A 140 11.57 -3.22 -5.46
C LEU A 140 12.70 -2.83 -4.50
N ARG A 141 12.41 -1.99 -3.51
CA ARG A 141 13.38 -1.46 -2.55
C ARG A 141 13.42 -2.27 -1.25
N VAL A 142 12.58 -3.29 -1.10
CA VAL A 142 12.48 -4.10 0.13
C VAL A 142 13.05 -5.49 -0.12
N GLU A 143 13.98 -5.93 0.72
CA GLU A 143 14.53 -7.28 0.66
C GLU A 143 13.46 -8.34 0.98
N GLY A 144 13.52 -9.50 0.31
CA GLY A 144 12.57 -10.60 0.54
C GLY A 144 11.15 -10.37 0.01
N ALA A 145 10.91 -9.29 -0.73
CA ALA A 145 9.57 -8.89 -1.17
C ALA A 145 9.06 -9.57 -2.47
N VAL A 146 9.74 -10.61 -2.98
CA VAL A 146 9.42 -11.22 -4.29
C VAL A 146 7.99 -11.80 -4.33
N GLU A 147 7.60 -12.56 -3.31
CA GLU A 147 6.25 -13.16 -3.23
C GLU A 147 5.17 -12.07 -3.19
N GLU A 148 5.37 -11.05 -2.33
CA GLU A 148 4.43 -9.94 -2.21
C GLU A 148 4.35 -9.10 -3.50
N LEU A 149 5.46 -8.95 -4.21
CA LEU A 149 5.49 -8.29 -5.52
C LEU A 149 4.69 -9.10 -6.54
N GLY A 150 4.85 -10.43 -6.57
CA GLY A 150 4.08 -11.30 -7.44
C GLY A 150 2.58 -11.20 -7.20
N GLU A 151 2.15 -11.26 -5.94
CA GLU A 151 0.75 -11.07 -5.58
C GLU A 151 0.22 -9.68 -5.96
N THR A 152 1.04 -8.64 -5.75
CA THR A 152 0.70 -7.26 -6.13
C THR A 152 0.50 -7.14 -7.64
N LEU A 153 1.35 -7.76 -8.46
CA LEU A 153 1.24 -7.75 -9.92
C LEU A 153 0.01 -8.52 -10.42
N ARG A 154 -0.32 -9.66 -9.82
CA ARG A 154 -1.54 -10.42 -10.15
C ARG A 154 -2.81 -9.59 -9.89
N ARG A 155 -2.87 -8.92 -8.73
CA ARG A 155 -3.99 -8.01 -8.40
C ARG A 155 -4.03 -6.82 -9.34
N TYR A 156 -2.88 -6.24 -9.64
CA TYR A 156 -2.79 -5.11 -10.57
C TYR A 156 -3.38 -5.47 -11.92
N GLU A 157 -2.99 -6.62 -12.50
CA GLU A 157 -3.51 -7.07 -13.78
C GLU A 157 -5.03 -7.23 -13.79
N LYS A 158 -5.60 -7.84 -12.73
CA LYS A 158 -7.05 -8.02 -12.59
C LYS A 158 -7.81 -6.70 -12.51
N VAL A 159 -7.29 -5.74 -11.75
CA VAL A 159 -7.97 -4.46 -11.51
C VAL A 159 -7.75 -3.50 -12.69
N ARG A 160 -6.55 -3.47 -13.27
CA ARG A 160 -6.16 -2.53 -14.33
C ARG A 160 -7.05 -2.61 -15.56
N ARG A 161 -7.53 -3.80 -15.92
CA ARG A 161 -8.46 -4.02 -17.05
C ARG A 161 -9.81 -3.31 -16.87
N ARG A 162 -10.17 -2.95 -15.63
CA ARG A 162 -11.42 -2.27 -15.28
C ARG A 162 -11.23 -0.78 -15.00
N SER A 163 -10.00 -0.27 -15.01
CA SER A 163 -9.74 1.16 -14.85
C SER A 163 -10.11 1.92 -16.11
N SER A 164 -10.74 3.08 -15.94
CA SER A 164 -11.15 3.99 -17.03
C SER A 164 -10.04 4.90 -17.53
N VAL A 165 -8.86 4.85 -16.92
CA VAL A 165 -7.74 5.76 -17.18
C VAL A 165 -6.83 5.21 -18.29
N SER A 166 -6.30 6.12 -19.11
CA SER A 166 -5.43 5.76 -20.24
C SER A 166 -4.10 5.13 -19.81
N ASP A 167 -3.52 4.35 -20.72
CA ASP A 167 -2.23 3.68 -20.53
C ASP A 167 -1.05 4.63 -20.31
N GLN A 168 -1.21 5.91 -20.66
CA GLN A 168 -0.23 6.96 -20.40
C GLN A 168 -0.22 7.37 -18.93
N LYS A 169 -1.38 7.35 -18.27
CA LYS A 169 -1.56 7.75 -16.87
C LYS A 169 -1.37 6.58 -15.90
N ILE A 170 -1.87 5.39 -16.28
CA ILE A 170 -1.67 4.15 -15.50
C ILE A 170 -1.19 3.07 -16.48
N PRO A 171 0.03 2.51 -16.34
CA PRO A 171 0.62 1.63 -17.35
C PRO A 171 -0.20 0.34 -17.57
N THR A 172 -0.08 -0.29 -18.73
CA THR A 172 -0.57 -1.68 -18.89
C THR A 172 0.25 -2.63 -17.99
N PRO A 173 -0.25 -3.83 -17.66
CA PRO A 173 0.51 -4.81 -16.86
C PRO A 173 1.91 -5.11 -17.43
N GLU A 174 2.03 -5.23 -18.75
CA GLU A 174 3.28 -5.51 -19.45
C GLU A 174 4.24 -4.32 -19.36
N ARG A 175 3.72 -3.10 -19.55
CA ARG A 175 4.51 -1.87 -19.40
C ARG A 175 5.00 -1.68 -17.97
N LEU A 176 4.16 -2.03 -16.99
CA LEU A 176 4.55 -2.01 -15.58
C LEU A 176 5.67 -3.03 -15.32
N LYS A 177 5.49 -4.30 -15.70
CA LYS A 177 6.53 -5.33 -15.53
C LYS A 177 7.85 -4.93 -16.18
N ALA A 178 7.82 -4.45 -17.43
CA ALA A 178 9.02 -4.00 -18.14
C ALA A 178 9.69 -2.79 -17.44
N ARG A 179 8.90 -1.87 -16.88
CA ARG A 179 9.43 -0.76 -16.09
C ARG A 179 10.07 -1.23 -14.79
N LEU A 180 9.43 -2.16 -14.08
CA LEU A 180 9.96 -2.74 -12.85
C LEU A 180 11.24 -3.52 -13.12
N GLY A 181 11.33 -4.25 -14.23
CA GLY A 181 12.54 -4.98 -14.64
C GLY A 181 13.74 -4.06 -14.80
N ARG A 182 13.59 -2.98 -15.59
CA ARG A 182 14.66 -1.97 -15.77
C ARG A 182 15.09 -1.33 -14.45
N LEU A 183 14.13 -1.06 -13.55
CA LEU A 183 14.45 -0.52 -12.23
C LEU A 183 15.20 -1.55 -11.38
N ALA A 184 14.74 -2.79 -11.36
CA ALA A 184 15.39 -3.87 -10.61
C ALA A 184 16.82 -4.15 -11.09
N GLU A 185 17.07 -4.09 -12.41
CA GLU A 185 18.42 -4.15 -13.00
C GLU A 185 19.31 -3.04 -12.48
N GLY A 186 18.84 -1.79 -12.53
CA GLY A 186 19.58 -0.63 -12.01
C GLY A 186 19.86 -0.71 -10.51
N LEU A 187 18.96 -1.35 -9.76
CA LEU A 187 19.10 -1.61 -8.32
C LEU A 187 19.86 -2.90 -8.00
N GLN A 188 20.32 -3.64 -9.00
CA GLN A 188 21.00 -4.93 -8.85
C GLN A 188 20.18 -5.98 -8.06
N ARG A 189 18.85 -5.88 -8.10
CA ARG A 189 17.90 -6.81 -7.46
C ARG A 189 17.70 -8.06 -8.32
N LYS A 190 18.73 -8.91 -8.36
CA LYS A 190 18.79 -10.12 -9.20
C LYS A 190 17.62 -11.09 -8.94
N ASP A 191 17.17 -11.17 -7.70
CA ASP A 191 16.01 -11.95 -7.28
C ASP A 191 14.73 -11.49 -8.01
N ILE A 192 14.50 -10.17 -8.04
CA ILE A 192 13.33 -9.58 -8.71
C ILE A 192 13.48 -9.65 -10.23
N VAL A 193 14.68 -9.40 -10.78
CA VAL A 193 14.92 -9.53 -12.22
C VAL A 193 14.58 -10.95 -12.69
N GLY A 194 15.14 -11.98 -12.03
CA GLY A 194 14.84 -13.37 -12.37
C GLY A 194 13.36 -13.72 -12.22
N PHE A 195 12.69 -13.21 -11.18
CA PHE A 195 11.25 -13.37 -11.02
C PHE A 195 10.45 -12.75 -12.17
N LEU A 196 10.77 -11.50 -12.57
CA LEU A 196 10.07 -10.80 -13.65
C LEU A 196 10.31 -11.44 -15.02
N ASP A 197 11.52 -11.92 -15.29
CA ASP A 197 11.88 -12.61 -16.53
C ASP A 197 11.18 -13.97 -16.67
N SER A 198 10.93 -14.66 -15.56
CA SER A 198 10.14 -15.91 -15.52
C SER A 198 8.63 -15.70 -15.70
N GLY A 199 8.19 -14.47 -16.00
CA GLY A 199 6.78 -14.13 -16.19
C GLY A 199 6.02 -13.78 -14.90
N GLY A 200 6.71 -13.76 -13.76
CA GLY A 200 6.13 -13.47 -12.45
C GLY A 200 5.26 -14.60 -11.88
N SER A 201 5.56 -15.85 -12.27
CA SER A 201 4.86 -17.05 -11.79
C SER A 201 5.81 -17.90 -10.95
N GLU A 202 5.38 -18.26 -9.74
CA GLU A 202 6.07 -19.23 -8.88
C GLU A 202 5.92 -20.65 -9.45
N ASN A 203 6.54 -20.93 -10.59
CA ASN A 203 6.86 -22.29 -11.00
C ASN A 203 8.38 -22.43 -11.07
N CYS A 204 9.05 -22.18 -9.95
CA CYS A 204 10.38 -22.72 -9.75
C CYS A 204 10.19 -24.19 -9.38
N ALA A 205 10.38 -25.06 -10.36
CA ALA A 205 10.22 -26.51 -10.25
C ALA A 205 10.91 -27.05 -8.98
N ARG A 206 10.17 -27.86 -8.19
CA ARG A 206 10.81 -28.83 -7.29
C ARG A 206 11.71 -29.72 -8.16
N PRO A 207 13.00 -29.92 -7.83
CA PRO A 207 13.77 -30.96 -8.48
C PRO A 207 13.13 -32.30 -8.10
N THR A 208 12.52 -32.97 -9.07
CA THR A 208 12.22 -34.40 -8.98
C THR A 208 13.55 -35.11 -8.97
N PHE A 209 14.02 -35.51 -7.79
CA PHE A 209 15.10 -36.48 -7.67
C PHE A 209 14.60 -37.78 -8.31
N HIS A 210 15.25 -38.18 -9.41
CA HIS A 210 15.15 -39.53 -9.93
C HIS A 210 15.84 -40.47 -8.94
N GLU A 211 15.06 -41.19 -8.14
CA GLU A 211 15.53 -42.47 -7.60
C GLU A 211 15.62 -43.45 -8.78
N LYS A 212 16.86 -43.72 -9.20
CA LYS A 212 17.18 -44.97 -9.88
C LYS A 212 17.31 -46.02 -8.79
N GLU A 213 16.29 -46.85 -8.63
CA GLU A 213 16.47 -48.15 -7.98
C GLU A 213 17.31 -49.04 -8.91
N THR A 214 18.46 -49.44 -8.39
CA THR A 214 19.26 -50.60 -8.82
C THR A 214 18.63 -51.89 -8.37
#